data_AF-A0A6J4M3I5-F1
#
_entry.id   AF-A0A6J4M3I5-F1
#
_cell.length_a   1.000
_cell.length_b   1.000
_cell.length_c   1.000
_cell.angle_alpha   90.00
_cell.angle_beta   90.00
_cell.angle_gamma   90.00
#
_symmetry.space_group_name_H-M   'P 1'
#
loop_
_entity.id
_entity.type
_entity.pdbx_description
1 polymer ?
#
loop_
_entity_poly.entity_id
_entity_poly.type
_entity_poly.pdbx_seq_one_letter_code
_entity_poly.pdbx_strand_id
1 'polypeptide(L)'
;MKSAQKILTRTVLALPLAIAVHTAAATAQTVPTQPVPAQPETKTGCISGTPNGTYQGDRPITRYEFAAGMNACLDQVNQQLQSSKANFATRTDFDTLIQRQQELNEQLRELSDRVGTISGDESTAK
;
A
#
# COMPACT_ATOMS: atom_id res chain seq x y z
N MET A 1 3.57 39.83 73.76
CA MET A 1 3.92 41.19 73.29
C MET A 1 3.62 41.26 71.79
N LYS A 2 2.74 42.19 71.38
CA LYS A 2 2.45 42.64 69.98
C LYS A 2 1.74 41.60 69.09
N SER A 3 0.43 41.55 68.85
CA SER A 3 -0.68 42.52 68.97
C SER A 3 -0.38 43.91 68.42
N ALA A 4 0.02 44.02 67.14
CA ALA A 4 -0.11 45.26 66.35
C ALA A 4 0.42 45.08 64.91
N GLN A 5 -0.21 44.27 64.06
CA GLN A 5 -0.11 44.48 62.61
C GLN A 5 -1.20 43.74 61.82
N LYS A 6 -2.44 43.91 62.28
CA LYS A 6 -3.62 43.73 61.45
C LYS A 6 -4.22 45.13 61.34
N ILE A 7 -4.70 45.51 60.15
CA ILE A 7 -5.43 46.74 59.77
C ILE A 7 -4.63 47.61 58.80
N LEU A 8 -5.32 47.99 57.71
CA LEU A 8 -4.86 48.66 56.50
C LEU A 8 -4.05 47.73 55.59
N THR A 9 -4.62 47.10 54.56
CA THR A 9 -5.24 47.80 53.45
C THR A 9 -6.15 46.82 52.69
N ARG A 10 -7.47 46.98 52.80
CA ARG A 10 -8.47 46.38 51.90
C ARG A 10 -8.90 47.46 50.92
N THR A 11 -8.55 47.37 49.64
CA THR A 11 -9.40 47.86 48.52
C THR A 11 -8.74 47.46 47.19
N VAL A 12 -9.33 46.50 46.47
CA VAL A 12 -10.11 46.73 45.23
C VAL A 12 -9.20 47.12 44.06
N LEU A 13 -8.98 46.20 43.13
CA LEU A 13 -9.64 46.22 41.82
C LEU A 13 -9.21 44.98 41.03
N ALA A 14 -10.20 44.20 40.62
CA ALA A 14 -10.05 43.11 39.69
C ALA A 14 -9.72 43.67 38.29
N LEU A 15 -8.62 43.21 37.68
CA LEU A 15 -8.54 43.00 36.24
C LEU A 15 -7.34 42.09 35.91
N PRO A 16 -7.54 40.78 35.69
CA PRO A 16 -6.53 40.02 34.97
C PRO A 16 -6.66 40.40 33.49
N LEU A 17 -5.67 41.14 33.00
CA LEU A 17 -5.45 41.39 31.58
C LEU A 17 -5.17 40.02 30.92
N ALA A 18 -6.17 39.41 30.31
CA ALA A 18 -6.03 38.19 29.54
C ALA A 18 -5.25 38.51 28.25
N ILE A 19 -3.95 38.23 28.24
CA ILE A 19 -3.15 38.18 27.02
C ILE A 19 -3.59 36.92 26.28
N ALA A 20 -4.42 37.09 25.24
CA ALA A 20 -4.83 36.02 24.34
C ALA A 20 -3.61 35.55 23.53
N VAL A 21 -2.97 34.48 24.00
CA VAL A 21 -2.04 33.67 23.20
C VAL A 21 -2.84 33.12 22.02
N HIS A 22 -2.58 33.65 20.82
CA HIS A 22 -3.11 33.09 19.59
C HIS A 22 -2.24 31.89 19.18
N THR A 23 -2.57 30.71 19.70
CA THR A 23 -2.14 29.47 19.05
C THR A 23 -2.95 29.32 17.76
N ALA A 24 -2.31 29.54 16.62
CA ALA A 24 -2.84 29.14 15.33
C ALA A 24 -2.88 27.59 15.28
N ALA A 25 -3.98 27.01 15.76
CA ALA A 25 -4.31 25.64 15.45
C ALA A 25 -4.72 25.61 13.97
N ALA A 26 -3.82 25.11 13.11
CA ALA A 26 -4.15 24.79 11.74
C ALA A 26 -5.31 23.78 11.75
N THR A 27 -6.50 24.23 11.40
CA THR A 27 -7.62 23.33 11.15
C THR A 27 -7.37 22.62 9.83
N ALA A 28 -6.76 21.44 9.90
CA ALA A 28 -6.81 20.49 8.81
C ALA A 28 -8.30 20.16 8.57
N GLN A 29 -8.86 20.64 7.46
CA GLN A 29 -10.21 20.30 7.05
C GLN A 29 -10.20 18.85 6.60
N THR A 30 -10.70 17.95 7.45
CA THR A 30 -11.02 16.58 7.05
C THR A 30 -12.15 16.66 6.03
N VAL A 31 -11.85 16.36 4.76
CA VAL A 31 -12.89 16.15 3.74
C VAL A 31 -13.80 15.05 4.27
N PRO A 32 -15.12 15.25 4.36
CA PRO A 32 -16.03 14.21 4.82
C PRO A 32 -15.99 13.05 3.83
N THR A 33 -15.35 11.95 4.22
CA THR A 33 -15.36 10.71 3.46
C THR A 33 -16.77 10.13 3.56
N GLN A 34 -17.57 10.30 2.51
CA GLN A 34 -18.86 9.63 2.41
C GLN A 34 -18.61 8.12 2.18
N PRO A 35 -19.36 7.22 2.84
CA PRO A 35 -19.25 5.79 2.62
C PRO A 35 -19.69 5.48 1.19
N VAL A 36 -18.74 5.05 0.35
CA VAL A 36 -19.04 4.60 -1.02
C VAL A 36 -19.67 3.22 -0.91
N PRO A 37 -20.93 3.03 -1.35
CA PRO A 37 -21.56 1.73 -1.32
C PRO A 37 -20.79 0.77 -2.24
N ALA A 38 -20.42 -0.40 -1.73
CA ALA A 38 -19.86 -1.47 -2.53
C ALA A 38 -20.91 -1.94 -3.55
N GLN A 39 -20.69 -1.70 -4.83
CA GLN A 39 -21.61 -2.06 -5.92
C GLN A 39 -20.93 -3.04 -6.89
N PRO A 40 -21.70 -3.94 -7.53
CA PRO A 40 -21.17 -4.99 -8.40
C PRO A 40 -20.52 -4.38 -9.64
N GLU A 41 -19.22 -4.64 -9.79
CA GLU A 41 -18.35 -3.95 -10.74
C GLU A 41 -18.55 -4.50 -12.16
N THR A 42 -19.28 -3.75 -13.00
CA THR A 42 -19.16 -3.92 -14.45
C THR A 42 -17.74 -3.55 -14.85
N LYS A 43 -16.95 -4.55 -15.22
CA LYS A 43 -15.51 -4.44 -15.56
C LYS A 43 -15.30 -3.62 -16.83
N THR A 44 -15.44 -2.32 -16.68
CA THR A 44 -14.97 -1.28 -17.59
C THR A 44 -13.92 -0.50 -16.80
N GLY A 45 -12.88 0.00 -17.45
CA GLY A 45 -11.63 0.42 -16.79
C GLY A 45 -11.80 1.31 -15.55
N CYS A 46 -10.75 1.31 -14.72
CA CYS A 46 -10.61 1.98 -13.42
C CYS A 46 -11.18 3.41 -13.31
N ILE A 47 -11.30 4.14 -14.43
CA ILE A 47 -12.05 5.39 -14.51
C ILE A 47 -13.28 5.16 -15.40
N SER A 48 -14.40 4.86 -14.76
CA SER A 48 -15.73 4.94 -15.37
C SER A 48 -16.37 6.28 -14.99
N GLY A 49 -16.88 7.02 -15.98
CA GLY A 49 -17.44 8.35 -15.78
C GLY A 49 -18.68 8.43 -14.88
N THR A 50 -19.27 7.30 -14.45
CA THR A 50 -20.37 7.23 -13.47
C THR A 50 -20.42 5.84 -12.80
N PRO A 51 -21.13 5.68 -11.66
CA PRO A 51 -21.34 4.39 -10.98
C PRO A 51 -21.96 3.29 -11.86
N ASN A 52 -22.68 3.66 -12.91
CA ASN A 52 -23.34 2.72 -13.84
C ASN A 52 -22.42 2.27 -15.00
N GLY A 53 -21.10 2.50 -14.91
CA GLY A 53 -20.17 2.09 -15.96
C GLY A 53 -20.20 2.94 -17.24
N THR A 54 -21.03 3.99 -17.27
CA THR A 54 -21.33 4.74 -18.50
C THR A 54 -20.64 6.10 -18.49
N TYR A 55 -19.96 6.44 -19.58
CA TYR A 55 -19.42 7.78 -19.80
C TYR A 55 -20.54 8.74 -20.21
N GLN A 56 -20.94 9.64 -19.30
CA GLN A 56 -21.92 10.70 -19.59
C GLN A 56 -21.18 11.92 -20.15
N GLY A 57 -20.81 11.84 -21.43
CA GLY A 57 -20.07 12.90 -22.13
C GLY A 57 -20.90 14.16 -22.43
N ASP A 58 -22.19 14.13 -22.15
CA ASP A 58 -23.15 15.23 -22.34
C ASP A 58 -23.15 16.24 -21.18
N ARG A 59 -22.49 15.93 -20.06
CA ARG A 59 -22.38 16.82 -18.89
C ARG A 59 -20.92 17.04 -18.47
N PRO A 60 -20.50 18.30 -18.18
CA PRO A 60 -19.20 18.54 -17.57
C PRO A 60 -19.13 17.94 -16.15
N ILE A 61 -18.02 17.29 -15.82
CA ILE A 61 -17.74 16.81 -14.46
C ILE A 61 -17.16 17.95 -13.60
N THR A 62 -17.49 17.92 -12.31
CA THR A 62 -16.87 18.82 -11.33
C THR A 62 -15.47 18.33 -10.95
N ARG A 63 -14.64 19.24 -10.43
CA ARG A 63 -13.30 18.88 -9.90
C ARG A 63 -13.38 17.83 -8.79
N TYR A 64 -14.45 17.83 -7.99
CA TYR A 64 -14.66 16.88 -6.90
C TYR A 64 -15.07 15.50 -7.39
N GLU A 65 -15.95 15.43 -8.40
CA GLU A 65 -16.33 14.16 -9.04
C GLU A 65 -15.12 13.49 -9.69
N PHE A 66 -14.25 14.29 -10.33
CA PHE A 66 -12.98 13.80 -10.86
C PHE A 66 -12.06 13.24 -9.76
N ALA A 67 -11.87 13.99 -8.66
CA ALA A 67 -11.02 13.56 -7.55
C ALA A 67 -11.53 12.27 -6.88
N ALA A 68 -12.85 12.14 -6.72
CA ALA A 68 -13.47 10.93 -6.20
C ALA A 68 -13.25 9.73 -7.14
N GLY A 69 -13.45 9.90 -8.45
CA GLY A 69 -13.18 8.86 -9.44
C GLY A 69 -11.69 8.46 -9.50
N MET A 70 -10.78 9.42 -9.36
CA MET A 70 -9.34 9.16 -9.35
C MET A 70 -8.89 8.42 -8.07
N ASN A 71 -9.39 8.82 -6.89
CA ASN A 71 -9.09 8.11 -5.64
C ASN A 71 -9.60 6.66 -5.66
N ALA A 72 -10.85 6.45 -6.11
CA ALA A 72 -11.40 5.10 -6.25
C ALA A 72 -10.57 4.24 -7.22
N CYS A 73 -10.10 4.84 -8.31
CA CYS A 73 -9.22 4.14 -9.24
C CYS A 73 -7.88 3.74 -8.60
N LEU A 74 -7.24 4.64 -7.87
CA LEU A 74 -5.99 4.34 -7.17
C LEU A 74 -6.15 3.21 -6.15
N ASP A 75 -7.28 3.15 -5.43
CA ASP A 75 -7.58 2.07 -4.50
C ASP A 75 -7.74 0.72 -5.23
N GLN A 76 -8.44 0.70 -6.36
CA GLN A 76 -8.58 -0.50 -7.19
C GLN A 76 -7.23 -0.99 -7.74
N VAL A 77 -6.38 -0.07 -8.21
CA VAL A 77 -5.01 -0.40 -8.66
C VAL A 77 -4.21 -0.98 -7.50
N ASN A 78 -4.27 -0.40 -6.30
CA ASN A 78 -3.60 -0.95 -5.13
C ASN A 78 -4.07 -2.37 -4.82
N GLN A 79 -5.37 -2.64 -4.88
CA GLN A 79 -5.92 -3.98 -4.67
C GLN A 79 -5.42 -4.97 -5.74
N GLN A 80 -5.40 -4.57 -7.01
CA GLN A 80 -4.87 -5.38 -8.10
C GLN A 80 -3.37 -5.65 -7.96
N LEU A 81 -2.60 -4.67 -7.46
CA LEU A 81 -1.17 -4.87 -7.19
C LEU A 81 -0.95 -5.87 -6.07
N GLN A 82 -1.75 -5.83 -5.00
CA GLN A 82 -1.63 -6.81 -3.91
C GLN A 82 -2.02 -8.22 -4.36
N SER A 83 -3.08 -8.37 -5.16
CA SER A 83 -3.46 -9.68 -5.71
C SER A 83 -2.43 -10.22 -6.71
N SER A 84 -1.82 -9.34 -7.51
CA SER A 84 -0.75 -9.71 -8.44
C SER A 84 0.53 -10.14 -7.72
N LYS A 85 0.84 -9.52 -6.57
CA LYS A 85 2.01 -9.89 -5.74
C LYS A 85 1.98 -11.32 -5.25
N ALA A 86 0.80 -11.90 -5.04
CA ALA A 86 0.66 -13.29 -4.64
C ALA A 86 1.16 -14.28 -5.71
N ASN A 87 1.27 -13.85 -6.98
CA ASN A 87 1.71 -14.69 -8.09
C ASN A 87 3.18 -14.44 -8.49
N PHE A 88 3.92 -13.61 -7.76
CA PHE A 88 5.34 -13.39 -8.05
C PHE A 88 6.20 -14.54 -7.51
N ALA A 89 7.19 -14.92 -8.30
CA ALA A 89 8.22 -15.86 -7.88
C ALA A 89 8.98 -15.32 -6.66
N THR A 90 9.16 -16.17 -5.66
CA THR A 90 9.91 -15.85 -4.44
C THR A 90 11.39 -16.16 -4.61
N ARG A 91 12.22 -15.62 -3.72
CA ARG A 91 13.67 -15.93 -3.71
C ARG A 91 13.93 -17.44 -3.53
N THR A 92 13.12 -18.07 -2.67
CA THR A 92 13.14 -19.51 -2.44
C THR A 92 12.85 -20.31 -3.71
N ASP A 93 11.94 -19.84 -4.57
CA ASP A 93 11.65 -20.51 -5.86
C ASP A 93 12.88 -20.48 -6.77
N PHE A 94 13.58 -19.35 -6.84
CA PHE A 94 14.82 -19.23 -7.61
C PHE A 94 15.94 -20.12 -7.05
N ASP A 95 16.11 -20.14 -5.73
CA ASP A 95 17.10 -21.02 -5.07
C ASP A 95 16.81 -22.50 -5.37
N THR A 96 15.54 -22.88 -5.34
CA THR A 96 15.09 -24.24 -5.68
C THR A 96 15.39 -24.57 -7.14
N LEU A 97 15.12 -23.65 -8.07
CA LEU A 97 15.43 -23.84 -9.49
C LEU A 97 16.93 -24.02 -9.73
N ILE A 98 17.77 -23.22 -9.06
CA ILE A 98 19.23 -23.33 -9.15
C ILE A 98 19.69 -24.70 -8.66
N GLN A 99 19.19 -25.14 -7.49
CA GLN A 99 19.53 -26.44 -6.94
C GLN A 99 19.13 -27.59 -7.88
N ARG A 100 17.92 -27.54 -8.44
CA ARG A 100 17.44 -28.53 -9.40
C ARG A 100 18.29 -28.56 -10.66
N GLN A 101 18.73 -27.41 -11.15
CA GLN A 101 19.60 -27.34 -12.33
C GLN A 101 20.98 -27.97 -12.05
N GLN A 102 21.53 -27.78 -10.85
CA GLN A 102 22.78 -28.40 -10.43
C GLN A 102 22.64 -29.93 -10.35
N GLU A 103 21.59 -30.41 -9.67
CA GLU A 103 21.28 -31.85 -9.55
C GLU A 103 21.10 -32.49 -10.92
N LEU A 104 20.39 -31.83 -11.84
CA LEU A 104 20.19 -32.33 -13.20
C LEU A 104 21.53 -32.46 -13.95
N ASN A 105 22.41 -31.46 -13.85
CA ASN A 105 23.72 -31.51 -14.51
C ASN A 105 24.60 -32.63 -13.95
N GLU A 106 24.53 -32.89 -12.64
CA GLU A 106 25.22 -34.01 -12.01
C GLU A 106 24.68 -35.35 -12.51
N GLN A 107 23.35 -35.50 -12.56
CA GLN A 107 22.69 -36.70 -13.10
C GLN A 107 23.04 -36.95 -14.57
N LEU A 108 23.12 -35.88 -15.38
CA LEU A 108 23.54 -36.00 -16.79
C LEU A 108 25.00 -36.43 -16.92
N ARG A 109 25.89 -35.97 -16.03
CA ARG A 109 27.30 -36.38 -16.02
C ARG A 109 27.46 -37.85 -15.66
N GLU A 110 26.78 -38.29 -14.61
CA GLU A 110 26.73 -39.70 -14.21
C GLU A 110 26.16 -40.59 -15.32
N LEU A 111 25.08 -40.15 -15.98
CA LEU A 111 24.51 -40.87 -17.12
C LEU A 111 25.51 -40.97 -18.27
N SER A 112 26.24 -39.89 -18.57
CA SER A 112 27.28 -39.87 -19.61
C SER A 112 28.43 -40.83 -19.29
N ASP A 113 28.85 -40.89 -18.03
CA ASP A 113 29.94 -41.77 -17.60
C ASP A 113 29.53 -43.25 -17.75
N ARG A 114 28.29 -43.59 -17.35
CA ARG A 114 27.73 -44.95 -17.53
C ARG A 114 27.56 -45.35 -18.99
N VAL A 115 27.15 -44.41 -19.86
CA VAL A 115 27.10 -44.68 -21.31
C VAL A 115 28.51 -44.91 -21.85
N GLY A 116 29.49 -44.12 -21.41
CA GLY A 116 30.88 -44.25 -21.80
C GLY A 116 31.51 -45.61 -21.44
N THR A 117 31.26 -46.14 -20.24
CA THR A 117 31.78 -47.45 -19.83
C THR A 117 31.21 -48.58 -20.68
N ILE A 118 29.90 -48.58 -20.92
CA ILE A 118 29.23 -49.58 -21.75
C ILE A 118 29.77 -49.55 -23.19
N SER A 119 29.92 -48.35 -23.78
CA SER A 119 30.47 -48.23 -25.14
C SER A 119 31.95 -48.60 -25.25
N GLY A 120 32.74 -48.36 -24.19
CA GLY A 120 34.16 -48.75 -24.15
C GLY A 120 34.37 -50.26 -24.07
N ASP A 121 33.58 -50.96 -23.26
CA ASP A 121 33.61 -52.43 -23.14
C ASP A 121 33.23 -53.10 -24.46
N GLU A 122 32.25 -52.56 -25.18
CA GLU A 122 31.88 -53.05 -26.52
C GLU A 122 33.05 -52.90 -27.52
N SER A 123 33.79 -51.80 -27.46
CA SER A 123 34.89 -51.52 -28.39
C SER A 123 36.16 -52.34 -28.14
N THR A 124 36.34 -52.92 -26.95
CA THR A 124 37.52 -53.74 -26.61
C THR A 124 37.30 -55.24 -26.84
N ALA A 125 36.05 -55.66 -27.12
CA ALA A 125 35.67 -57.05 -27.35
C ALA A 125 35.73 -57.48 -28.85
N LYS A 126 36.28 -56.64 -29.73
CA LYS A 126 36.39 -56.90 -31.18
C LYS A 126 37.85 -56.90 -31.63
#